data_AF-A0A7C5R359-F1
#
_entry.id   AF-A0A7C5R359-F1
#
_cell.length_a   1.000
_cell.length_b   1.000
_cell.length_c   1.000
_cell.angle_alpha   90.00
_cell.angle_beta   90.00
_cell.angle_gamma   90.00
#
_symmetry.space_group_name_H-M   'P 1'
#
loop_
_entity.id
_entity.type
_entity.pdbx_description
1 polymer ?
#
loop_
_entity_poly.entity_id
_entity_poly.type
_entity_poly.pdbx_seq_one_letter_code
_entity_poly.pdbx_strand_id
1 'polypeptide(L)'
;MSEYQYYEWLALDRPLTDQERVQVGRLSSHMDVVTSTQAIVTYHWSGFKHDPIDVLLRYFDAMLYWANWGSRCLALRFPKSAIDTERIGAYWVDEWMALRESGDYVALDIDVSEE
;
A
#
# COMPACT_ATOMS: atom_id res chain seq x y z
N MET A 1 -1.91 3.94 -25.58
CA MET A 1 -2.53 2.89 -24.74
C MET A 1 -3.46 3.59 -23.76
N SER A 2 -4.62 3.03 -23.45
CA SER A 2 -5.48 3.56 -22.38
C SER A 2 -4.77 3.38 -21.04
N GLU A 3 -4.77 4.39 -20.19
CA GLU A 3 -4.20 4.28 -18.83
C GLU A 3 -4.94 3.20 -18.02
N TYR A 4 -4.20 2.47 -17.20
CA TYR A 4 -4.76 1.53 -16.23
C TYR A 4 -3.89 1.50 -14.99
N GLN A 5 -4.51 1.69 -13.83
CA GLN A 5 -3.87 1.61 -12.52
C GLN A 5 -4.72 0.77 -11.59
N TYR A 6 -4.08 -0.12 -10.86
CA TYR A 6 -4.68 -0.99 -9.86
C TYR A 6 -4.00 -0.77 -8.52
N TYR A 7 -4.81 -0.55 -7.48
CA TYR A 7 -4.35 -0.49 -6.11
C TYR A 7 -5.16 -1.48 -5.28
N GLU A 8 -4.47 -2.27 -4.46
CA GLU A 8 -5.08 -3.19 -3.53
C GLU A 8 -4.39 -3.10 -2.17
N TRP A 9 -5.18 -3.13 -1.10
CA TRP A 9 -4.69 -3.27 0.26
C TRP A 9 -5.33 -4.47 0.93
N LEU A 10 -4.55 -5.15 1.78
CA LEU A 10 -4.99 -6.30 2.57
C LEU A 10 -4.70 -6.07 4.05
N ALA A 11 -5.69 -6.39 4.89
CA ALA A 11 -5.52 -6.49 6.35
C ALA A 11 -5.50 -7.96 6.75
N LEU A 12 -4.42 -8.36 7.43
CA LEU A 12 -4.10 -9.74 7.80
C LEU A 12 -4.27 -9.95 9.30
N ASP A 13 -3.66 -9.09 10.11
CA ASP A 13 -3.62 -9.29 11.57
C ASP A 13 -4.84 -8.69 12.26
N ARG A 14 -5.35 -7.58 11.73
CA ARG A 14 -6.49 -6.85 12.29
C ARG A 14 -7.46 -6.42 11.20
N PRO A 15 -8.60 -7.11 11.06
CA PRO A 15 -9.66 -6.66 10.17
C PRO A 15 -10.12 -5.23 10.54
N LEU A 16 -10.45 -4.44 9.51
CA LEU A 16 -10.98 -3.09 9.64
C LEU A 16 -12.31 -3.10 10.39
N THR A 17 -12.45 -2.16 11.32
CA THR A 17 -13.71 -1.83 11.97
C THR A 17 -14.70 -1.22 10.98
N ASP A 18 -15.99 -1.21 11.33
CA ASP A 18 -17.03 -0.54 10.52
C ASP A 18 -16.68 0.93 10.24
N GLN A 19 -16.15 1.64 11.23
CA GLN A 19 -15.75 3.04 11.08
C GLN A 19 -14.57 3.20 10.11
N GLU A 20 -13.57 2.33 10.19
CA GLU A 20 -12.42 2.35 9.28
C GLU A 20 -12.84 2.01 7.85
N ARG A 21 -13.75 1.05 7.64
CA ARG A 21 -14.30 0.77 6.30
C ARG A 21 -15.00 2.00 5.71
N VAL A 22 -15.77 2.73 6.52
CA VAL A 22 -16.42 3.98 6.07
C VAL A 22 -15.37 5.05 5.73
N GLN A 23 -14.27 5.14 6.49
CA GLN A 23 -13.17 6.07 6.19
C GLN A 23 -12.47 5.71 4.88
N VAL A 24 -12.13 4.43 4.70
CA VAL A 24 -11.48 3.93 3.47
C VAL A 24 -12.39 4.11 2.26
N GLY A 25 -13.68 3.80 2.38
CA GLY A 25 -14.66 4.02 1.31
C GLY A 25 -14.86 5.49 0.91
N ARG A 26 -14.34 6.45 1.69
CA ARG A 26 -14.37 7.89 1.37
C ARG A 26 -13.09 8.38 0.70
N LEU A 27 -12.03 7.56 0.63
CA LEU A 27 -10.78 7.93 -0.03
C LEU A 27 -10.93 8.08 -1.55
N SER A 28 -11.90 7.38 -2.14
CA SER A 28 -12.21 7.50 -3.56
C SER A 28 -13.66 7.13 -3.83
N SER A 29 -14.27 7.78 -4.83
CA SER A 29 -15.55 7.34 -5.40
C SER A 29 -15.42 6.11 -6.31
N HIS A 30 -14.19 5.71 -6.64
CA HIS A 30 -13.87 4.59 -7.54
C HIS A 30 -13.53 3.29 -6.80
N MET A 31 -13.71 3.22 -5.47
CA MET A 31 -13.41 2.00 -4.73
C MET A 31 -14.27 0.85 -5.27
N ASP A 32 -13.61 -0.17 -5.83
CA ASP A 32 -14.25 -1.36 -6.38
C ASP A 32 -14.67 -2.32 -5.27
N VAL A 33 -13.84 -2.42 -4.23
CA VAL A 33 -14.03 -3.30 -3.08
C VAL A 33 -13.64 -2.56 -1.80
N VAL A 34 -14.48 -2.64 -0.76
CA VAL A 34 -14.13 -2.24 0.61
C VAL A 34 -14.76 -3.23 1.59
N THR A 35 -13.97 -4.18 2.07
CA THR A 35 -14.36 -5.17 3.08
C THR A 35 -13.59 -4.95 4.38
N SER A 36 -13.77 -5.82 5.37
CA SER A 36 -12.99 -5.79 6.60
C SER A 36 -11.53 -6.18 6.38
N THR A 37 -11.18 -6.83 5.26
CA THR A 37 -9.82 -7.36 5.03
C THR A 37 -9.21 -6.92 3.71
N GLN A 38 -9.95 -6.21 2.86
CA GLN A 38 -9.50 -5.86 1.52
C GLN A 38 -10.08 -4.52 1.08
N ALA A 39 -9.27 -3.74 0.39
CA ALA A 39 -9.73 -2.58 -0.37
C ALA A 39 -9.11 -2.60 -1.77
N ILE A 40 -9.89 -2.33 -2.81
CA ILE A 40 -9.43 -2.27 -4.20
C ILE A 40 -9.94 -0.98 -4.83
N VAL A 41 -9.10 -0.29 -5.60
CA VAL A 41 -9.48 0.83 -6.45
C VAL A 41 -8.72 0.78 -7.77
N THR A 42 -9.47 0.97 -8.86
CA THR A 42 -8.94 0.98 -10.23
C THR A 42 -9.16 2.34 -10.89
N TYR A 43 -8.19 2.79 -11.69
CA TYR A 43 -8.30 4.00 -12.50
C TYR A 43 -7.92 3.78 -13.96
N HIS A 44 -8.55 4.56 -14.85
CA HIS A 44 -8.31 4.50 -16.29
C HIS A 44 -7.88 5.83 -16.96
N TRP A 45 -7.91 6.96 -16.23
CA TRP A 45 -7.65 8.31 -16.77
C TRP A 45 -7.12 9.32 -15.74
N SER A 46 -6.93 8.85 -14.50
CA SER A 46 -6.53 9.66 -13.34
C SER A 46 -5.79 8.74 -12.37
N GLY A 47 -5.40 9.26 -11.21
CA GLY A 47 -4.74 8.47 -10.17
C GLY A 47 -5.44 8.58 -8.82
N PHE A 48 -5.00 7.73 -7.90
CA PHE A 48 -5.41 7.80 -6.50
C PHE A 48 -4.88 9.10 -5.88
N LYS A 49 -5.74 9.83 -5.16
CA LYS A 49 -5.42 11.20 -4.70
C LYS A 49 -4.65 11.26 -3.38
N HIS A 50 -4.58 10.14 -2.67
CA HIS A 50 -3.90 10.02 -1.39
C HIS A 50 -2.60 9.22 -1.57
N ASP A 51 -1.64 9.38 -0.67
CA ASP A 51 -0.46 8.52 -0.66
C ASP A 51 -0.90 7.08 -0.29
N PRO A 52 -0.68 6.07 -1.16
CA PRO A 52 -1.03 4.68 -0.88
C PRO A 52 -0.34 4.11 0.36
N ILE A 53 0.88 4.57 0.69
CA ILE A 53 1.64 4.12 1.86
C ILE A 53 1.07 4.71 3.15
N ASP A 54 0.54 5.94 3.11
CA ASP A 54 -0.17 6.50 4.28
C ASP A 54 -1.44 5.70 4.60
N VAL A 55 -2.16 5.25 3.56
CA VAL A 55 -3.32 4.37 3.72
C VAL A 55 -2.91 3.01 4.30
N LEU A 56 -1.81 2.44 3.80
CA LEU A 56 -1.21 1.22 4.34
C LEU A 56 -0.88 1.37 5.82
N LEU A 57 -0.04 2.34 6.18
CA LEU A 57 0.43 2.58 7.54
C LEU A 57 -0.71 2.75 8.55
N ARG A 58 -1.84 3.31 8.10
CA ARG A 58 -2.99 3.61 8.94
C ARG A 58 -3.97 2.45 9.11
N TYR A 59 -4.22 1.65 8.06
CA TYR A 59 -5.35 0.72 8.07
C TYR A 59 -5.02 -0.73 7.70
N PHE A 60 -3.94 -0.99 6.96
CA PHE A 60 -3.70 -2.29 6.30
C PHE A 60 -2.30 -2.83 6.58
N ASP A 61 -2.05 -4.08 6.19
CA ASP A 61 -0.78 -4.77 6.45
C ASP A 61 0.04 -4.98 5.17
N ALA A 62 -0.61 -5.05 4.01
CA ALA A 62 0.04 -5.12 2.70
C ALA A 62 -0.66 -4.25 1.66
N MET A 63 0.10 -3.77 0.68
CA MET A 63 -0.39 -3.02 -0.46
C MET A 63 0.31 -3.45 -1.76
N LEU A 64 -0.47 -3.57 -2.83
CA LEU A 64 0.02 -3.75 -4.20
C LEU A 64 -0.47 -2.60 -5.06
N TYR A 65 0.46 -1.95 -5.76
CA TYR A 65 0.18 -1.02 -6.83
C TYR A 65 0.78 -1.55 -8.13
N TRP A 66 -0.01 -1.54 -9.20
CA TRP A 66 0.48 -1.83 -10.55
C TRP A 66 -0.22 -0.98 -11.60
N ALA A 67 0.55 -0.50 -12.56
CA ALA A 67 0.04 0.21 -13.73
C ALA A 67 0.54 -0.40 -15.04
N ASN A 68 -0.27 -0.27 -16.10
CA ASN A 68 0.03 -0.88 -17.40
C ASN A 68 1.20 -0.22 -18.16
N TRP A 69 1.77 0.86 -17.64
CA TRP A 69 2.98 1.50 -18.15
C TRP A 69 4.26 1.09 -17.40
N GLY A 70 4.22 0.05 -16.57
CA GLY A 70 5.41 -0.53 -15.97
C GLY A 70 5.57 -0.24 -14.47
N SER A 71 4.78 0.68 -13.89
CA SER A 71 4.86 0.94 -12.45
C SER A 71 4.40 -0.25 -11.63
N ARG A 72 5.21 -0.64 -10.63
CA ARG A 72 4.97 -1.80 -9.76
C ARG A 72 5.54 -1.52 -8.38
N CYS A 73 4.66 -1.40 -7.39
CA CYS A 73 5.05 -1.22 -6.00
C CYS A 73 4.37 -2.29 -5.13
N LEU A 74 5.16 -2.94 -4.27
CA LEU A 74 4.69 -3.80 -3.20
C LEU A 74 5.13 -3.18 -1.88
N ALA A 75 4.20 -2.93 -0.98
CA ALA A 75 4.53 -2.41 0.34
C ALA A 75 3.97 -3.30 1.46
N LEU A 76 4.79 -3.51 2.49
CA LEU A 76 4.47 -4.34 3.65
C LEU A 76 4.65 -3.53 4.94
N ARG A 77 3.66 -3.57 5.82
CA ARG A 77 3.68 -2.87 7.11
C ARG A 77 4.06 -3.82 8.22
N PHE A 78 4.97 -3.39 9.09
CA PHE A 78 5.40 -4.13 10.26
C PHE A 78 5.32 -3.24 11.51
N PRO A 79 4.96 -3.81 12.67
CA PRO A 79 5.31 -3.19 13.94
C PRO A 79 6.83 -3.01 14.01
N LYS A 80 7.31 -1.86 14.51
CA LYS A 80 8.76 -1.62 14.67
C LYS A 80 9.44 -2.65 15.55
N SER A 81 8.70 -3.27 16.48
CA SER A 81 9.20 -4.35 17.33
C SER A 81 9.39 -5.69 16.61
N ALA A 82 8.79 -5.87 15.42
CA ALA A 82 8.81 -7.12 14.67
C ALA A 82 9.85 -7.11 13.54
N ILE A 83 10.46 -5.96 13.25
CA ILE A 83 11.39 -5.76 12.14
C ILE A 83 12.77 -5.39 12.66
N ASP A 84 13.78 -6.09 12.17
CA ASP A 84 15.18 -5.79 12.44
C ASP A 84 15.75 -5.12 11.18
N THR A 85 15.82 -3.79 11.22
CA THR A 85 16.26 -2.99 10.08
C THR A 85 17.72 -3.22 9.72
N GLU A 86 18.57 -3.56 10.70
CA GLU A 86 19.98 -3.92 10.43
C GLU A 86 20.06 -5.23 9.63
N ARG A 87 19.24 -6.22 9.98
CA ARG A 87 19.18 -7.49 9.23
C ARG A 87 18.62 -7.35 7.83
N ILE A 88 17.64 -6.47 7.62
CA ILE A 88 17.10 -6.19 6.30
C ILE A 88 18.15 -5.57 5.38
N GLY A 89 19.12 -4.85 5.94
CA GLY A 89 20.24 -4.28 5.19
C GLY A 89 20.96 -5.27 4.27
N ALA A 90 21.02 -6.56 4.63
CA ALA A 90 21.64 -7.60 3.80
C ALA A 90 20.87 -7.92 2.50
N TYR A 91 19.58 -7.57 2.44
CA TYR A 91 18.69 -7.79 1.30
C TYR A 91 18.32 -6.48 0.61
N TRP A 92 18.93 -5.37 1.05
CA TRP A 92 18.57 -4.03 0.62
C TRP A 92 19.06 -3.74 -0.79
N VAL A 93 18.19 -3.16 -1.61
CA VAL A 93 18.48 -2.67 -2.96
C VAL A 93 18.08 -1.21 -2.98
N ASP A 94 19.08 -0.32 -2.94
CA ASP A 94 18.88 1.12 -2.78
C ASP A 94 17.96 1.73 -3.86
N GLU A 95 17.98 1.16 -5.06
CA GLU A 95 17.18 1.61 -6.19
C GLU A 95 15.69 1.29 -6.04
N TRP A 96 15.33 0.24 -5.30
CA TRP A 96 13.96 -0.27 -5.27
C TRP A 96 13.32 -0.20 -3.89
N MET A 97 14.10 -0.03 -2.82
CA MET A 97 13.61 -0.21 -1.46
C MET A 97 13.63 1.10 -0.68
N ALA A 98 12.55 1.37 0.05
CA ALA A 98 12.44 2.47 0.98
C ALA A 98 11.75 2.03 2.28
N LEU A 99 12.12 2.66 3.39
CA LEU A 99 11.42 2.51 4.67
C LEU A 99 10.66 3.80 4.98
N ARG A 100 9.39 3.67 5.32
CA ARG A 100 8.55 4.80 5.74
C ARG A 100 7.96 4.52 7.12
N GLU A 101 8.26 5.38 8.08
CA GLU A 101 7.82 5.20 9.47
C GLU A 101 6.58 6.04 9.80
N SER A 102 5.68 5.47 10.61
CA SER A 102 4.57 6.22 11.21
C SER A 102 4.15 5.59 12.54
N GLY A 103 4.27 6.36 13.62
CA GLY A 103 4.03 5.87 14.98
C GLY A 103 4.88 4.64 15.30
N ASP A 104 4.20 3.57 15.74
CA ASP A 104 4.82 2.28 16.10
C ASP A 104 5.02 1.33 14.91
N TYR A 105 4.75 1.79 13.68
CA TYR A 105 4.84 0.98 12.47
C TYR A 105 5.88 1.53 11.49
N VAL A 106 6.37 0.63 10.65
CA VAL A 106 7.20 0.93 9.48
C VAL A 106 6.64 0.20 8.27
N ALA A 107 6.62 0.85 7.12
CA ALA A 107 6.33 0.25 5.84
C ALA A 107 7.65 0.04 5.08
N LEU A 108 7.88 -1.20 4.64
CA LEU A 108 8.85 -1.53 3.62
C LEU A 108 8.17 -1.37 2.27
N ASP A 109 8.62 -0.38 1.51
CA ASP A 109 8.14 -0.03 0.17
C ASP A 109 9.14 -0.57 -0.85
N ILE A 110 8.67 -1.43 -1.76
CA ILE A 110 9.46 -2.06 -2.82
C ILE A 110 8.89 -1.60 -4.16
N ASP A 111 9.54 -0.61 -4.76
CA ASP A 111 9.18 -0.04 -6.06
C ASP A 111 10.14 -0.55 -7.15
N VAL A 112 9.62 -1.37 -8.06
CA VAL A 112 10.36 -1.93 -9.20
C VAL A 112 9.83 -1.39 -10.53
N SER A 113 9.28 -0.18 -10.49
CA SER A 113 8.78 0.50 -11.69
C SER A 113 9.88 0.62 -12.75
N GLU A 114 9.53 0.28 -13.99
CA GLU A 114 10.40 0.52 -15.15
C GLU A 114 10.47 2.04 -15.39
N GLU A 115 11.67 2.63 -15.37
CA GLU A 115 11.91 4.01 -15.84
C GLU A 115 11.67 4.15 -17.35
#